data_AF-A0A7J6SIQ6-F1
#
_entry.id   AF-A0A7J6SIQ6-F1
#
_cell.length_a   1.000
_cell.length_b   1.000
_cell.length_c   1.000
_cell.angle_alpha   90.00
_cell.angle_beta   90.00
_cell.angle_gamma   90.00
#
_symmetry.space_group_name_H-M   'P 1'
#
loop_
_entity.id
_entity.type
_entity.pdbx_description
1 polymer ?
#
loop_
_entity_poly.entity_id
_entity_poly.type
_entity_poly.pdbx_seq_one_letter_code
_entity_poly.pdbx_strand_id
1 'polypeptide(L)'
;SGLWSPDTFTGSDPDGKWRRGQDLEFFLLENSLLSVNDVGAGPSFIPYDPTRSPSYIDMVASRGLHWVKTEMTDTIGDHRGILATFRTMGQQRKAKSRRDPRKTNWEVFDKSIGKVPILTPKVSSTKDIDDWAEKLMSSLRKALVVSTPKNKAAGKTRPTASWWTRELDQLRKKLKKAQRSLRVAHRTGAPDAGAREQAKQARKDYNKAIARAKGQGFKRGMSEITEREASKFLKYKHTPRTEYDKEAVLSYYIGEDNRPSTTV
;
A
#
# COMPACT_ATOMS: atom_id res chain seq x y z
N SER A 1 -16.15 26.85 12.71
CA SER A 1 -17.46 27.20 13.28
C SER A 1 -18.33 27.76 12.17
N GLY A 2 -19.44 27.08 11.84
CA GLY A 2 -20.31 27.45 10.73
C GLY A 2 -20.96 26.28 9.98
N LEU A 3 -21.05 25.10 10.61
CA LEU A 3 -21.74 23.95 10.03
C LEU A 3 -22.85 23.56 11.01
N TRP A 4 -24.08 23.75 10.55
CA TRP A 4 -25.36 23.37 11.16
C TRP A 4 -25.79 24.22 12.36
N SER A 5 -26.63 25.23 12.08
CA SER A 5 -27.41 25.92 13.11
C SER A 5 -28.49 24.94 13.63
N PRO A 6 -28.68 24.78 14.96
CA PRO A 6 -29.64 23.82 15.52
C PRO A 6 -31.12 24.16 15.25
N ASP A 7 -31.43 25.40 14.85
CA ASP A 7 -32.79 25.95 14.99
C ASP A 7 -33.73 25.75 13.78
N THR A 8 -33.39 24.89 12.82
CA THR A 8 -34.24 24.70 11.61
C THR A 8 -34.72 23.27 11.36
N PHE A 9 -34.68 22.34 12.32
CA PHE A 9 -35.00 20.94 12.03
C PHE A 9 -36.17 20.37 12.85
N THR A 10 -37.39 20.60 12.37
CA THR A 10 -38.63 19.99 12.87
C THR A 10 -39.09 18.80 12.00
N GLY A 11 -38.15 18.01 11.47
CA GLY A 11 -38.46 16.83 10.66
C GLY A 11 -38.36 15.54 11.47
N SER A 12 -39.36 14.67 11.37
CA SER A 12 -39.30 13.31 11.92
C SER A 12 -38.20 12.46 11.23
N ASP A 13 -37.57 11.53 11.97
CA ASP A 13 -36.54 10.57 11.50
C ASP A 13 -37.14 9.19 11.22
N PRO A 14 -37.85 8.98 10.09
CA PRO A 14 -38.50 7.69 9.83
C PRO A 14 -37.51 6.54 9.58
N ASP A 15 -36.23 6.82 9.32
CA ASP A 15 -35.22 5.83 8.88
C ASP A 15 -34.02 5.66 9.83
N GLY A 16 -33.96 6.39 10.96
CA GLY A 16 -32.82 6.36 11.88
C GLY A 16 -31.51 6.92 11.29
N LYS A 17 -31.59 7.63 10.16
CA LYS A 17 -30.43 8.14 9.42
C LYS A 17 -29.74 9.26 10.20
N TRP A 18 -30.52 10.09 10.89
CA TRP A 18 -30.01 11.20 11.69
C TRP A 18 -29.25 10.67 12.90
N ARG A 19 -29.78 9.61 13.53
CA ARG A 19 -29.13 8.96 14.66
C ARG A 19 -27.75 8.40 14.30
N ARG A 20 -27.60 7.74 13.15
CA ARG A 20 -26.30 7.21 12.69
C ARG A 20 -25.25 8.31 12.47
N GLY A 21 -25.67 9.48 11.98
CA GLY A 21 -24.78 10.62 11.79
C GLY A 21 -24.31 11.21 13.12
N GLN A 22 -25.23 11.38 14.06
CA GLN A 22 -24.94 11.87 15.41
C GLN A 22 -24.04 10.91 16.19
N ASP A 23 -24.33 9.61 16.17
CA ASP A 23 -23.51 8.59 16.84
C ASP A 23 -22.07 8.60 16.31
N LEU A 24 -21.89 8.79 15.00
CA LEU A 24 -20.57 8.91 14.39
C LEU A 24 -19.86 10.20 14.81
N GLU A 25 -20.57 11.32 14.89
CA GLU A 25 -20.02 12.59 15.37
C GLU A 25 -19.52 12.49 16.81
N PHE A 26 -20.33 11.90 17.71
CA PHE A 26 -19.91 11.63 19.09
C PHE A 26 -18.67 10.75 19.16
N PHE A 27 -18.64 9.67 18.38
CA PHE A 27 -17.48 8.78 18.31
C PHE A 27 -16.20 9.53 17.88
N LEU A 28 -16.30 10.42 16.87
CA LEU A 28 -15.15 11.20 16.41
C LEU A 28 -14.64 12.16 17.49
N LEU A 29 -15.55 12.86 18.17
CA LEU A 29 -15.22 13.80 19.25
C LEU A 29 -14.55 13.09 20.43
N GLU A 30 -15.16 12.01 20.92
CA GLU A 30 -14.63 11.21 22.05
C GLU A 30 -13.23 10.68 21.78
N ASN A 31 -12.94 10.31 20.53
CA ASN A 31 -11.64 9.75 20.13
C ASN A 31 -10.63 10.79 19.63
N SER A 32 -10.96 12.09 19.70
CA SER A 32 -10.14 13.19 19.19
C SER A 32 -9.75 13.00 17.72
N LEU A 33 -10.71 12.53 16.91
CA LEU A 33 -10.57 12.36 15.47
C LEU A 33 -11.17 13.57 14.77
N LEU A 34 -10.45 14.11 13.79
CA LEU A 34 -10.92 15.16 12.92
C LEU A 34 -11.20 14.60 11.53
N SER A 35 -12.36 14.94 10.98
CA SER A 35 -12.61 14.71 9.55
C SER A 35 -11.63 15.57 8.74
N VAL A 36 -10.93 14.93 7.81
CA VAL A 36 -9.94 15.58 6.93
C VAL A 36 -10.41 15.61 5.48
N ASN A 37 -11.69 15.33 5.23
CA ASN A 37 -12.29 15.49 3.91
C ASN A 37 -12.23 16.96 3.48
N ASP A 38 -11.84 17.19 2.23
CA ASP A 38 -11.78 18.53 1.65
C ASP A 38 -13.18 19.12 1.44
N VAL A 39 -13.34 20.36 1.90
CA VAL A 39 -14.62 21.08 1.84
C VAL A 39 -14.85 21.49 0.39
N GLY A 40 -15.89 20.93 -0.23
CA GLY A 40 -16.24 21.21 -1.64
C GLY A 40 -15.78 20.15 -2.64
N ALA A 41 -15.21 19.02 -2.21
CA ALA A 41 -14.77 17.94 -3.10
C ALA A 41 -15.90 17.19 -3.86
N GLY A 42 -17.16 17.55 -3.56
CA GLY A 42 -18.37 16.94 -4.12
C GLY A 42 -18.72 15.59 -3.47
N PRO A 43 -19.85 14.98 -3.87
CA PRO A 43 -20.36 13.77 -3.24
C PRO A 43 -19.42 12.57 -3.45
N SER A 44 -19.28 11.74 -2.41
CA SER A 44 -18.51 10.50 -2.45
C SER A 44 -19.30 9.36 -3.07
N PHE A 45 -20.63 9.45 -3.09
CA PHE A 45 -21.52 8.49 -3.72
C PHE A 45 -22.34 9.17 -4.81
N ILE A 46 -22.22 8.66 -6.04
CA ILE A 46 -22.98 9.10 -7.20
C ILE A 46 -23.76 7.90 -7.74
N PRO A 47 -25.06 7.82 -7.45
CA PRO A 47 -25.89 6.70 -7.89
C PRO A 47 -25.97 6.66 -9.42
N TYR A 48 -26.04 5.44 -9.97
CA TYR A 48 -26.32 5.22 -11.39
C TYR A 48 -27.78 5.46 -11.77
N ASP A 49 -28.66 5.40 -10.78
CA ASP A 49 -30.07 5.72 -10.92
C ASP A 49 -30.25 7.24 -10.85
N PRO A 50 -30.68 7.89 -11.94
CA PRO A 50 -30.84 9.35 -11.98
C PRO A 50 -31.96 9.84 -11.04
N THR A 51 -32.84 8.96 -10.55
CA THR A 51 -33.87 9.31 -9.57
C THR A 51 -33.31 9.47 -8.15
N ARG A 52 -32.10 8.96 -7.89
CA ARG A 52 -31.45 9.03 -6.59
C ARG A 52 -30.49 10.22 -6.54
N SER A 53 -30.52 10.95 -5.43
CA SER A 53 -29.60 12.06 -5.20
C SER A 53 -28.20 11.57 -4.79
N PRO A 54 -27.12 12.22 -5.26
CA PRO A 54 -25.76 11.99 -4.76
C PRO A 54 -25.64 12.26 -3.25
N SER A 55 -24.71 11.59 -2.57
CA SER A 55 -24.54 11.71 -1.12
C SER A 55 -23.07 11.70 -0.65
N TYR A 56 -22.85 12.15 0.58
CA TYR A 56 -21.54 12.30 1.23
C TYR A 56 -21.44 11.31 2.39
N ILE A 57 -21.15 10.05 2.07
CA ILE A 57 -21.23 8.95 3.05
C ILE A 57 -19.88 8.30 3.33
N ASP A 58 -18.84 8.67 2.58
CA ASP A 58 -17.47 8.21 2.80
C ASP A 58 -16.65 9.33 3.45
N MET A 59 -15.90 9.00 4.50
CA MET A 59 -15.05 9.96 5.20
C MET A 59 -13.67 9.39 5.53
N VAL A 60 -12.71 10.30 5.66
CA VAL A 60 -11.40 10.04 6.22
C VAL A 60 -11.30 10.90 7.48
N ALA A 61 -11.03 10.24 8.60
CA ALA A 61 -10.79 10.90 9.87
C ALA A 61 -9.39 10.57 10.38
N SER A 62 -8.76 11.52 11.07
CA SER A 62 -7.40 11.34 11.59
C SER A 62 -7.18 12.08 12.90
N ARG A 63 -6.21 11.58 13.68
CA ARG A 63 -5.67 12.23 14.87
C ARG A 63 -4.17 12.42 14.69
N GLY A 64 -3.69 13.65 14.89
CA GLY A 64 -2.26 13.95 14.92
C GLY A 64 -1.54 14.00 13.56
N LEU A 65 -2.27 14.09 12.45
CA LEU A 65 -1.65 14.40 11.15
C LEU A 65 -1.54 15.93 10.97
N HIS A 66 -0.31 16.44 10.89
CA HIS A 66 -0.05 17.87 10.74
C HIS A 66 -0.44 18.44 9.36
N TRP A 67 -0.51 17.58 8.33
CA TRP A 67 -0.94 17.97 7.01
C TRP A 67 -1.54 16.77 6.27
N VAL A 68 -2.78 16.93 5.82
CA VAL A 68 -3.49 15.97 4.98
C VAL A 68 -4.14 16.73 3.84
N LYS A 69 -3.96 16.23 2.61
CA LYS A 69 -4.72 16.65 1.44
C LYS A 69 -5.57 15.48 0.99
N THR A 70 -6.87 15.70 0.83
CA THR A 70 -7.77 14.70 0.23
C THR A 70 -8.25 15.14 -1.13
N GLU A 71 -8.35 14.20 -2.06
CA GLU A 71 -8.91 14.45 -3.40
C GLU A 71 -9.93 13.37 -3.74
N MET A 72 -11.04 13.74 -4.37
CA MET A 72 -11.98 12.75 -4.89
C MET A 72 -11.44 12.15 -6.18
N THR A 73 -11.38 10.82 -6.20
CA THR A 73 -10.91 10.04 -7.34
C THR A 73 -12.04 9.18 -7.89
N ASP A 74 -12.09 9.10 -9.21
CA ASP A 74 -13.12 8.30 -9.85
C ASP A 74 -12.78 6.82 -9.74
N THR A 75 -13.71 6.06 -9.12
CA THR A 75 -13.63 4.61 -9.10
C THR A 75 -14.54 4.01 -10.17
N ILE A 76 -14.48 2.69 -10.26
CA ILE A 76 -15.41 1.95 -11.09
C ILE A 76 -16.77 1.89 -10.38
N GLY A 77 -16.91 2.04 -9.06
CA GLY A 77 -18.20 1.98 -8.38
C GLY A 77 -19.11 3.18 -8.66
N ASP A 78 -20.30 3.15 -8.04
CA ASP A 78 -21.10 4.34 -7.72
C ASP A 78 -20.41 5.21 -6.65
N HIS A 79 -19.48 4.64 -5.88
CA HIS A 79 -18.60 5.41 -5.01
C HIS A 79 -17.42 6.06 -5.76
N ARG A 80 -17.00 7.24 -5.30
CA ARG A 80 -15.72 7.90 -5.59
C ARG A 80 -14.77 7.61 -4.43
N GLY A 81 -13.52 7.31 -4.76
CA GLY A 81 -12.50 7.01 -3.77
C GLY A 81 -11.91 8.29 -3.22
N ILE A 82 -11.70 8.36 -1.91
CA ILE A 82 -10.99 9.47 -1.27
C ILE A 82 -9.49 9.16 -1.27
N LEU A 83 -8.71 9.90 -2.05
CA LEU A 83 -7.25 9.78 -2.01
C LEU A 83 -6.72 10.75 -0.95
N ALA A 84 -6.33 10.22 0.21
CA ALA A 84 -5.66 10.99 1.25
C ALA A 84 -4.14 10.91 1.07
N THR A 85 -3.51 12.07 0.92
CA THR A 85 -2.06 12.23 0.95
C THR A 85 -1.70 12.95 2.24
N PHE A 86 -0.84 12.34 3.05
CA PHE A 86 -0.41 12.93 4.32
C PHE A 86 1.11 12.95 4.40
N ARG A 87 1.63 13.97 5.09
CA ARG A 87 3.06 14.08 5.36
C ARG A 87 3.35 13.36 6.66
N THR A 88 4.21 12.34 6.61
CA THR A 88 4.75 11.73 7.82
C THR A 88 6.02 12.48 8.23
N MET A 89 6.18 12.74 9.53
CA MET A 89 7.42 13.30 10.10
C MET A 89 8.50 12.23 10.31
N GLY A 90 8.22 10.97 9.94
CA GLY A 90 9.20 9.89 10.00
C GLY A 90 10.22 10.02 8.88
N GLN A 91 11.51 9.87 9.20
CA GLN A 91 12.51 9.57 8.19
C GLN A 91 12.01 8.35 7.40
N GLN A 92 11.69 8.53 6.12
CA GLN A 92 11.54 7.39 5.23
C GLN A 92 12.82 6.58 5.40
N ARG A 93 12.72 5.37 5.97
CA ARG A 93 13.83 4.43 5.99
C ARG A 93 14.16 4.19 4.53
N LYS A 94 15.18 4.90 4.01
CA LYS A 94 15.68 4.69 2.65
C LYS A 94 15.88 3.20 2.54
N ALA A 95 15.19 2.57 1.60
CA ALA A 95 15.31 1.13 1.40
C ALA A 95 16.81 0.83 1.29
N LYS A 96 17.36 0.12 2.28
CA LYS A 96 18.80 -0.09 2.36
C LYS A 96 19.20 -0.80 1.07
N SER A 97 20.00 -0.15 0.23
CA SER A 97 20.52 -0.78 -0.97
C SER A 97 21.33 -2.01 -0.53
N ARG A 98 20.88 -3.21 -0.87
CA ARG A 98 21.69 -4.42 -0.68
C ARG A 98 22.54 -4.63 -1.92
N ARG A 99 23.79 -5.00 -1.70
CA ARG A 99 24.63 -5.58 -2.75
C ARG A 99 24.15 -7.02 -3.00
N ASP A 100 24.19 -7.42 -4.25
CA ASP A 100 23.80 -8.76 -4.67
C ASP A 100 25.06 -9.53 -5.07
N PRO A 101 25.55 -10.45 -4.21
CA PRO A 101 26.80 -11.17 -4.46
C PRO A 101 26.80 -11.94 -5.78
N ARG A 102 25.62 -12.31 -6.30
CA ARG A 102 25.47 -13.04 -7.58
C ARG A 102 25.83 -12.18 -8.79
N LYS A 103 25.85 -10.85 -8.64
CA LYS A 103 26.21 -9.89 -9.69
C LYS A 103 27.62 -9.33 -9.54
N THR A 104 28.44 -9.94 -8.70
CA THR A 104 29.82 -9.49 -8.49
C THR A 104 30.62 -9.68 -9.78
N ASN A 105 31.30 -8.62 -10.23
CA ASN A 105 32.28 -8.73 -11.29
C ASN A 105 33.59 -9.26 -10.68
N TRP A 106 33.86 -10.55 -10.88
CA TRP A 106 35.04 -11.22 -10.31
C TRP A 106 36.35 -10.70 -10.89
N GLU A 107 36.41 -10.31 -12.16
CA GLU A 107 37.62 -9.72 -12.75
C GLU A 107 38.01 -8.39 -12.07
N VAL A 108 37.03 -7.55 -11.76
CA VAL A 108 37.24 -6.30 -11.04
C VAL A 108 37.63 -6.57 -9.58
N PHE A 109 37.03 -7.60 -8.97
CA PHE A 109 37.37 -8.03 -7.62
C PHE A 109 38.83 -8.48 -7.53
N ASP A 110 39.26 -9.37 -8.44
CA ASP A 110 40.62 -9.90 -8.48
C ASP A 110 41.66 -8.81 -8.74
N LYS A 111 41.38 -7.89 -9.69
CA LYS A 111 42.23 -6.71 -9.92
C LYS A 111 42.29 -5.78 -8.70
N SER A 112 41.25 -5.74 -7.87
CA SER A 112 41.22 -4.92 -6.65
C SER A 112 42.00 -5.57 -5.51
N ILE A 113 41.97 -6.89 -5.41
CA ILE A 113 42.76 -7.66 -4.42
C ILE A 113 44.24 -7.70 -4.81
N GLY A 114 44.57 -7.86 -6.10
CA GLY A 114 45.97 -7.88 -6.56
C GLY A 114 46.75 -6.59 -6.30
N LYS A 115 46.04 -5.48 -6.01
CA LYS A 115 46.63 -4.20 -5.59
C LYS A 115 46.83 -4.09 -4.07
N VAL A 116 46.30 -5.03 -3.30
CA VAL A 116 46.53 -5.11 -1.86
C VAL A 116 47.93 -5.71 -1.70
N PRO A 117 48.92 -4.95 -1.21
CA PRO A 117 50.24 -5.50 -0.99
C PRO A 117 50.09 -6.66 0.00
N ILE A 118 50.39 -7.88 -0.46
CA ILE A 118 50.52 -9.05 0.41
C ILE A 118 51.81 -8.83 1.18
N LEU A 119 51.74 -7.97 2.19
CA LEU A 119 52.79 -7.85 3.18
C LEU A 119 52.72 -9.12 4.00
N THR A 120 53.70 -10.01 3.80
CA THR A 120 53.98 -11.11 4.73
C THR A 120 54.06 -10.50 6.12
N PRO A 121 53.14 -10.82 7.04
CA PRO A 121 53.13 -10.17 8.34
C PRO A 121 54.39 -10.58 9.09
N LYS A 122 55.16 -9.59 9.57
CA LYS A 122 56.10 -9.84 10.66
C LYS A 122 55.26 -10.00 11.92
N VAL A 123 54.97 -11.25 12.26
CA VAL A 123 54.19 -11.59 13.45
C VAL A 123 55.13 -11.74 14.64
N SER A 124 55.04 -10.82 15.60
CA SER A 124 55.79 -10.88 16.86
C SER A 124 54.90 -11.08 18.08
N SER A 125 53.59 -10.89 17.93
CA SER A 125 52.60 -11.00 18.99
C SER A 125 51.23 -11.41 18.44
N THR A 126 50.33 -11.85 19.32
CA THR A 126 48.92 -12.11 18.98
C THR A 126 48.20 -10.87 18.46
N LYS A 127 48.55 -9.69 18.98
CA LYS A 127 48.01 -8.41 18.51
C LYS A 127 48.35 -8.13 17.04
N ASP A 128 49.55 -8.50 16.61
CA ASP A 128 49.97 -8.33 15.21
C ASP A 128 49.13 -9.18 14.26
N ILE A 129 48.65 -10.34 14.73
CA ILE A 129 47.76 -11.24 13.97
C ILE A 129 46.38 -10.60 13.81
N ASP A 130 45.80 -10.07 14.89
CA ASP A 130 44.49 -9.44 14.87
C ASP A 130 44.49 -8.18 13.98
N ASP A 131 45.51 -7.33 14.13
CA ASP A 131 45.69 -6.12 13.31
C ASP A 131 45.83 -6.46 11.82
N TRP A 132 46.48 -7.59 11.50
CA TRP A 132 46.62 -8.05 10.13
C TRP A 132 45.32 -8.63 9.57
N ALA A 133 44.61 -9.44 10.36
CA ALA A 133 43.30 -9.98 10.00
C ALA A 133 42.29 -8.86 9.71
N GLU A 134 42.30 -7.79 10.52
CA GLU A 134 41.44 -6.63 10.29
C GLU A 134 41.80 -5.86 9.02
N LYS A 135 43.10 -5.66 8.74
CA LYS A 135 43.57 -5.05 7.49
C LYS A 135 43.16 -5.87 6.26
N LEU A 136 43.31 -7.19 6.32
CA LEU A 136 42.89 -8.10 5.26
C LEU A 136 41.37 -8.02 5.04
N MET A 137 40.59 -8.15 6.12
CA MET A 137 39.13 -8.05 6.08
C MET A 137 38.65 -6.71 5.53
N SER A 138 39.29 -5.60 5.93
CA SER A 138 39.01 -4.26 5.41
C SER A 138 39.27 -4.17 3.90
N SER A 139 40.36 -4.75 3.43
CA SER A 139 40.75 -4.76 2.02
C SER A 139 39.78 -5.60 1.16
N LEU A 140 39.39 -6.78 1.65
CA LEU A 140 38.37 -7.63 1.02
C LEU A 140 37.00 -6.92 0.96
N ARG A 141 36.59 -6.25 2.05
CA ARG A 141 35.34 -5.46 2.08
C ARG A 141 35.37 -4.33 1.05
N LYS A 142 36.51 -3.64 0.89
CA LYS A 142 36.67 -2.58 -0.12
C LYS A 142 36.60 -3.14 -1.55
N ALA A 143 37.28 -4.25 -1.82
CA ALA A 143 37.22 -4.93 -3.12
C ALA A 143 35.77 -5.33 -3.46
N LEU A 144 35.05 -5.94 -2.53
CA LEU A 144 33.64 -6.32 -2.68
C LEU A 144 32.72 -5.11 -2.92
N VAL A 145 33.00 -3.98 -2.26
CA VAL A 145 32.25 -2.73 -2.43
C VAL A 145 32.37 -2.16 -3.84
N VAL A 146 33.55 -2.32 -4.46
CA VAL A 146 33.86 -1.84 -5.81
C VAL A 146 33.31 -2.81 -6.86
N SER A 147 33.48 -4.12 -6.65
CA SER A 147 33.16 -5.15 -7.64
C SER A 147 31.69 -5.59 -7.65
N THR A 148 30.96 -5.44 -6.53
CA THR A 148 29.56 -5.85 -6.45
C THR A 148 28.65 -4.64 -6.59
N PRO A 149 27.86 -4.47 -7.66
CA PRO A 149 26.97 -3.33 -7.81
C PRO A 149 25.94 -3.26 -6.67
N LYS A 150 25.63 -2.04 -6.21
CA LYS A 150 24.46 -1.83 -5.33
C LYS A 150 23.23 -2.09 -6.19
N ASN A 151 22.43 -3.11 -5.88
CA ASN A 151 21.09 -3.14 -6.43
C ASN A 151 20.39 -1.90 -5.85
N LYS A 152 19.97 -0.99 -6.73
CA LYS A 152 18.94 -0.02 -6.34
C LYS A 152 17.84 -0.89 -5.75
N ALA A 153 17.48 -0.64 -4.49
CA ALA A 153 16.22 -1.16 -4.00
C ALA A 153 15.20 -0.55 -4.96
N ALA A 154 14.78 -1.31 -5.98
CA ALA A 154 13.62 -0.98 -6.76
C ALA A 154 12.57 -0.81 -5.68
N GLY A 155 12.20 0.44 -5.38
CA GLY A 155 11.25 0.75 -4.34
C GLY A 155 10.07 -0.13 -4.67
N LYS A 156 9.81 -1.14 -3.83
CA LYS A 156 8.98 -2.29 -4.18
C LYS A 156 7.71 -1.74 -4.81
N THR A 157 7.64 -1.72 -6.14
CA THR A 157 6.37 -1.61 -6.83
C THR A 157 5.70 -2.85 -6.32
N ARG A 158 4.67 -2.67 -5.47
CA ARG A 158 3.86 -3.78 -4.97
C ARG A 158 3.68 -4.71 -6.16
N PRO A 159 4.02 -6.01 -6.04
CA PRO A 159 3.82 -6.92 -7.15
C PRO A 159 2.37 -6.71 -7.57
N THR A 160 2.16 -6.21 -8.80
CA THR A 160 0.84 -6.29 -9.41
C THR A 160 0.43 -7.73 -9.20
N ALA A 161 -0.68 -7.93 -8.48
CA ALA A 161 -1.07 -9.25 -8.00
C ALA A 161 -0.88 -10.24 -9.15
N SER A 162 -0.30 -11.41 -8.93
CA SER A 162 0.22 -12.25 -10.03
C SER A 162 -0.83 -12.57 -11.10
N TRP A 163 -2.12 -12.52 -10.74
CA TRP A 163 -3.28 -12.66 -11.62
C TRP A 163 -3.62 -11.42 -12.46
N TRP A 164 -2.95 -10.28 -12.29
CA TRP A 164 -3.19 -9.04 -13.02
C TRP A 164 -2.53 -9.10 -14.40
N THR A 165 -3.31 -8.88 -15.45
CA THR A 165 -2.86 -9.02 -16.83
C THR A 165 -2.98 -7.71 -17.60
N ARG A 166 -2.25 -7.59 -18.73
CA ARG A 166 -2.36 -6.44 -19.64
C ARG A 166 -3.78 -6.27 -20.21
N GLU A 167 -4.50 -7.38 -20.40
CA GLU A 167 -5.91 -7.40 -20.81
C GLU A 167 -6.79 -6.68 -19.77
N LEU A 168 -6.57 -6.96 -18.48
CA LEU A 168 -7.29 -6.28 -17.39
C LEU A 168 -7.03 -4.77 -17.38
N ASP A 169 -5.81 -4.33 -17.65
CA ASP A 169 -5.52 -2.90 -17.75
C ASP A 169 -6.25 -2.23 -18.91
N GLN A 170 -6.32 -2.90 -20.06
CA GLN A 170 -7.06 -2.38 -21.21
C GLN A 170 -8.56 -2.30 -20.92
N LEU A 171 -9.15 -3.36 -20.36
CA LEU A 171 -10.56 -3.39 -19.98
C LEU A 171 -10.88 -2.36 -18.89
N ARG A 172 -9.99 -2.19 -17.90
CA ARG A 172 -10.11 -1.15 -16.87
C ARG A 172 -10.13 0.25 -17.47
N LYS A 173 -9.25 0.53 -18.44
CA LYS A 173 -9.23 1.82 -19.15
C LYS A 173 -10.50 2.04 -19.96
N LYS A 174 -10.99 1.01 -20.67
CA LYS A 174 -12.26 1.06 -21.42
C LYS A 174 -13.44 1.37 -20.50
N LEU A 175 -13.54 0.68 -19.37
CA LEU A 175 -14.59 0.90 -18.38
C LEU A 175 -14.56 2.33 -17.81
N LYS A 176 -13.38 2.81 -17.40
CA LYS A 176 -13.21 4.19 -16.94
C LYS A 176 -13.66 5.22 -17.98
N LYS A 177 -13.33 4.99 -19.26
CA LYS A 177 -13.74 5.87 -20.37
C LYS A 177 -15.27 5.88 -20.51
N ALA A 178 -15.91 4.72 -20.55
CA ALA A 178 -17.36 4.61 -20.67
C ALA A 178 -18.11 5.28 -19.51
N GLN A 179 -17.62 5.10 -18.27
CA GLN A 179 -18.19 5.76 -17.09
C GLN A 179 -17.98 7.27 -17.07
N ARG A 180 -16.86 7.76 -17.60
CA ARG A 180 -16.66 9.20 -17.79
C ARG A 180 -17.67 9.75 -18.80
N SER A 181 -17.89 9.07 -19.92
CA SER A 181 -18.88 9.47 -20.92
C SER A 181 -20.29 9.51 -20.34
N LEU A 182 -20.70 8.49 -19.59
CA LEU A 182 -22.00 8.44 -18.93
C LEU A 182 -22.20 9.63 -17.97
N ARG A 183 -21.19 9.93 -17.14
CA ARG A 183 -21.26 11.06 -16.21
C ARG A 183 -21.32 12.41 -16.91
N VAL A 184 -20.61 12.56 -18.03
CA VAL A 184 -20.70 13.77 -18.86
C VAL A 184 -22.12 13.91 -19.39
N ALA A 185 -22.72 12.85 -19.94
CA ALA A 185 -24.08 12.88 -20.46
C ALA A 185 -25.10 13.27 -19.38
N HIS A 186 -25.00 12.69 -18.18
CA HIS A 186 -25.84 13.06 -17.04
C HIS A 186 -25.67 14.54 -16.65
N ARG A 187 -24.44 15.05 -16.62
CA ARG A 187 -24.16 16.45 -16.25
C ARG A 187 -24.68 17.44 -17.29
N THR A 188 -24.63 17.08 -18.57
CA THR A 188 -25.05 17.98 -19.67
C THR A 188 -26.50 17.78 -20.08
N GLY A 189 -27.24 16.87 -19.44
CA GLY A 189 -28.60 16.51 -19.84
C GLY A 189 -28.69 15.87 -21.24
N ALA A 190 -27.58 15.33 -21.75
CA ALA A 190 -27.54 14.70 -23.08
C ALA A 190 -28.14 13.28 -23.02
N PRO A 191 -28.66 12.74 -24.14
CA PRO A 191 -29.14 11.37 -24.21
C PRO A 191 -28.09 10.37 -23.70
N ASP A 192 -28.42 9.65 -22.63
CA ASP A 192 -27.49 8.79 -21.90
C ASP A 192 -27.57 7.31 -22.34
N ALA A 193 -28.65 6.89 -23.02
CA ALA A 193 -28.94 5.50 -23.32
C ALA A 193 -27.76 4.74 -23.97
N GLY A 194 -27.11 5.35 -24.97
CA GLY A 194 -25.93 4.77 -25.62
C GLY A 194 -24.70 4.71 -24.70
N ALA A 195 -24.46 5.76 -23.92
CA ALA A 195 -23.36 5.78 -22.95
C ALA A 195 -23.58 4.79 -21.80
N ARG A 196 -24.83 4.57 -21.41
CA ARG A 196 -25.27 3.66 -20.36
C ARG A 196 -25.04 2.21 -20.77
N GLU A 197 -25.44 1.85 -22.00
CA GLU A 197 -25.20 0.51 -22.54
C GLU A 197 -23.70 0.24 -22.71
N GLN A 198 -22.92 1.21 -23.19
CA GLN A 198 -21.46 1.09 -23.26
C GLN A 198 -20.81 0.87 -21.88
N ALA A 199 -21.24 1.62 -20.86
CA ALA A 199 -20.73 1.46 -19.50
C ALA A 199 -21.11 0.10 -18.89
N LYS A 200 -22.33 -0.36 -19.14
CA LYS A 200 -22.83 -1.68 -18.72
C LYS A 200 -22.05 -2.82 -19.37
N GLN A 201 -21.85 -2.77 -20.69
CA GLN A 201 -21.09 -3.78 -21.42
C GLN A 201 -19.62 -3.80 -20.99
N ALA A 202 -18.96 -2.64 -20.90
CA ALA A 202 -17.57 -2.54 -20.46
C ALA A 202 -17.38 -3.09 -19.02
N ARG A 203 -18.38 -2.92 -18.15
CA ARG A 203 -18.37 -3.48 -16.79
C ARG A 203 -18.48 -5.00 -16.83
N LYS A 204 -19.41 -5.54 -17.61
CA LYS A 204 -19.60 -6.99 -17.76
C LYS A 204 -18.31 -7.66 -18.23
N ASP A 205 -17.67 -7.07 -19.24
CA ASP A 205 -16.43 -7.59 -19.81
C ASP A 205 -15.27 -7.53 -18.80
N TYR A 206 -15.10 -6.39 -18.12
CA TYR A 206 -14.08 -6.24 -17.09
C TYR A 206 -14.28 -7.22 -15.92
N ASN A 207 -15.49 -7.37 -15.40
CA ASN A 207 -15.78 -8.28 -14.29
C ASN A 207 -15.57 -9.74 -14.70
N LYS A 208 -15.98 -10.12 -15.92
CA LYS A 208 -15.74 -11.46 -16.47
C LYS A 208 -14.24 -11.76 -16.58
N ALA A 209 -13.46 -10.79 -17.06
CA ALA A 209 -12.01 -10.91 -17.16
C ALA A 209 -11.34 -10.99 -15.78
N ILE A 210 -11.80 -10.21 -14.79
CA ILE A 210 -11.29 -10.29 -13.41
C ILE A 210 -11.53 -11.68 -12.82
N ALA A 211 -12.74 -12.22 -12.95
CA ALA A 211 -13.06 -13.55 -12.45
C ALA A 211 -12.17 -14.62 -13.12
N ARG A 212 -12.01 -14.56 -14.44
CA ARG A 212 -11.13 -15.45 -15.21
C ARG A 212 -9.68 -15.34 -14.72
N ALA A 213 -9.15 -14.13 -14.62
CA ALA A 213 -7.77 -13.89 -14.28
C ALA A 213 -7.44 -14.35 -12.86
N LYS A 214 -8.32 -14.08 -11.88
CA LYS A 214 -8.21 -14.62 -10.52
C LYS A 214 -8.21 -16.15 -10.51
N GLY A 215 -9.14 -16.78 -11.24
CA GLY A 215 -9.21 -18.24 -11.34
C GLY A 215 -7.96 -18.86 -11.96
N GLN A 216 -7.43 -18.27 -13.03
CA GLN A 216 -6.19 -18.71 -13.66
C GLN A 216 -4.97 -18.49 -12.75
N GLY A 217 -4.88 -17.33 -12.09
CA GLY A 217 -3.79 -17.06 -11.16
C GLY A 217 -3.79 -17.98 -9.95
N PHE A 218 -4.97 -18.36 -9.44
CA PHE A 218 -5.10 -19.37 -8.41
C PHE A 218 -4.63 -20.74 -8.90
N LYS A 219 -5.11 -21.21 -10.07
CA LYS A 219 -4.67 -22.49 -10.66
C LYS A 219 -3.15 -22.53 -10.87
N ARG A 220 -2.57 -21.46 -11.40
CA ARG A 220 -1.12 -21.34 -11.60
C ARG A 220 -0.36 -21.37 -10.27
N GLY A 221 -0.83 -20.62 -9.28
CA GLY A 221 -0.26 -20.66 -7.94
C GLY A 221 -0.31 -22.06 -7.33
N MET A 222 -1.39 -22.82 -7.53
CA MET A 222 -1.50 -24.20 -7.06
C MET A 222 -0.58 -25.18 -7.80
N SER A 223 -0.36 -24.99 -9.11
CA SER A 223 0.54 -25.84 -9.89
C SER A 223 2.03 -25.55 -9.66
N GLU A 224 2.36 -24.35 -9.16
CA GLU A 224 3.73 -23.90 -8.89
C GLU A 224 4.13 -24.06 -7.41
N ILE A 225 3.22 -24.51 -6.55
CA ILE A 225 3.50 -24.73 -5.13
C ILE A 225 4.48 -25.90 -4.98
N THR A 226 5.66 -25.61 -4.43
CA THR A 226 6.58 -26.63 -3.93
C THR A 226 6.08 -27.20 -2.60
N GLU A 227 6.49 -28.43 -2.22
CA GLU A 227 6.11 -29.07 -0.95
C GLU A 227 6.33 -28.16 0.27
N ARG A 228 7.44 -27.38 0.25
CA ARG A 228 7.82 -26.42 1.28
C ARG A 228 6.88 -25.20 1.37
N GLU A 229 6.21 -24.85 0.27
CA GLU A 229 5.22 -23.78 0.20
C GLU A 229 3.82 -24.28 0.56
N ALA A 230 3.50 -25.54 0.21
CA ALA A 230 2.25 -26.21 0.60
C ALA A 230 2.09 -26.29 2.12
N SER A 231 3.18 -26.60 2.86
CA SER A 231 3.16 -26.66 4.33
C SER A 231 2.83 -25.31 5.00
N LYS A 232 3.09 -24.17 4.34
CA LYS A 232 2.71 -22.84 4.85
C LYS A 232 1.20 -22.60 4.73
N PHE A 233 0.55 -23.15 3.71
CA PHE A 233 -0.90 -23.07 3.53
C PHE A 233 -1.66 -23.99 4.51
N LEU A 234 -1.09 -25.14 4.88
CA LEU A 234 -1.65 -26.05 5.89
C LEU A 234 -1.66 -25.45 7.30
N LYS A 235 -0.64 -24.66 7.67
CA LYS A 235 -0.66 -23.91 8.95
C LYS A 235 -1.84 -22.95 9.08
N TYR A 236 -2.30 -22.36 7.97
CA TYR A 236 -3.44 -21.44 7.94
C TYR A 236 -4.82 -22.12 8.02
N LYS A 237 -4.92 -23.41 7.66
CA LYS A 237 -6.19 -24.16 7.72
C LYS A 237 -6.56 -24.64 9.13
N HIS A 238 -5.57 -24.77 10.01
CA HIS A 238 -5.77 -25.27 11.38
C HIS A 238 -5.74 -24.17 12.45
N THR A 239 -5.66 -22.89 12.06
CA THR A 239 -5.78 -21.79 13.02
C THR A 239 -7.27 -21.43 13.15
N PRO A 240 -7.90 -21.60 14.32
CA PRO A 240 -9.25 -21.12 14.55
C PRO A 240 -9.32 -19.62 14.26
N ARG A 241 -10.36 -19.19 13.55
CA ARG A 241 -10.58 -17.80 13.12
C ARG A 241 -10.91 -16.84 14.28
N THR A 242 -10.77 -17.29 15.52
CA THR A 242 -11.24 -16.61 16.73
C THR A 242 -10.10 -16.13 17.64
N GLU A 243 -8.84 -16.35 17.28
CA GLU A 243 -7.71 -16.12 18.21
C GLU A 243 -6.51 -15.40 17.59
N TYR A 244 -6.74 -14.65 16.51
CA TYR A 244 -5.78 -13.64 16.03
C TYR A 244 -6.45 -12.27 16.09
N ASP A 245 -5.97 -11.43 17.02
CA ASP A 245 -5.69 -10.00 16.83
C ASP A 245 -5.92 -9.14 18.09
N LYS A 246 -5.16 -9.43 19.16
CA LYS A 246 -4.76 -8.37 20.09
C LYS A 246 -3.24 -8.36 20.29
N GLU A 247 -2.64 -9.49 20.61
CA GLU A 247 -1.21 -9.59 20.92
C GLU A 247 -0.28 -9.54 19.68
N ALA A 248 -0.67 -10.12 18.55
CA ALA A 248 0.18 -10.17 17.35
C ALA A 248 0.28 -8.83 16.59
N VAL A 249 -0.74 -7.97 16.71
CA VAL A 249 -0.70 -6.60 16.16
C VAL A 249 0.15 -5.69 17.06
N LEU A 250 0.15 -5.93 18.37
CA LEU A 250 0.96 -5.20 19.34
C LEU A 250 2.46 -5.51 19.20
N SER A 251 2.87 -6.77 19.01
CA SER A 251 4.31 -7.11 18.86
C SER A 251 4.94 -6.63 17.54
N TYR A 252 4.13 -6.30 16.52
CA TYR A 252 4.63 -5.65 15.31
C TYR A 252 4.77 -4.11 15.45
N TYR A 253 4.09 -3.51 16.44
CA TYR A 253 4.11 -2.06 16.70
C TYR A 253 4.92 -1.65 17.94
N ILE A 254 5.16 -2.56 18.86
CA ILE A 254 6.11 -2.38 19.96
C ILE A 254 7.36 -3.15 19.59
N GLY A 255 8.25 -2.48 18.84
CA GLY A 255 9.65 -2.86 18.90
C GLY A 255 10.09 -2.64 20.32
N GLU A 256 10.27 -3.72 21.07
CA GLU A 256 10.94 -3.68 22.37
C GLU A 256 12.23 -2.87 22.21
N ASP A 257 12.23 -1.74 22.90
CA ASP A 257 13.41 -0.94 23.18
C ASP A 257 14.38 -1.85 23.95
N ASN A 258 15.21 -2.57 23.21
CA ASN A 258 16.38 -3.23 23.74
C ASN A 258 17.43 -2.12 24.01
N ARG A 259 17.15 -1.29 25.02
CA ARG A 259 18.15 -0.38 25.59
C ARG A 259 19.00 -1.22 26.54
N PRO A 260 20.34 -1.23 26.38
CA PRO A 260 21.19 -1.83 27.39
C PRO A 260 21.00 -1.08 28.72
N SER A 261 20.78 -1.85 29.78
CA SER A 261 20.89 -1.42 31.16
C SER A 261 22.14 -0.55 31.34
N THR A 262 21.94 0.69 31.74
CA THR A 262 22.98 1.52 32.36
C THR A 262 22.46 1.94 33.72
N THR A 263 22.77 1.11 34.71
CA THR A 263 23.07 1.55 36.08
C THR A 263 24.10 2.67 36.03
N VAL A 264 23.71 3.88 36.46
CA VAL A 264 24.38 4.70 37.49
C VAL A 264 23.30 5.54 38.17
#